data_AF-A0A7Y2JR16-F1
#
_entry.id   AF-A0A7Y2JR16-F1
#
_cell.length_a   1.000
_cell.length_b   1.000
_cell.length_c   1.000
_cell.angle_alpha   90.00
_cell.angle_beta   90.00
_cell.angle_gamma   90.00
#
_symmetry.space_group_name_H-M   'P 1'
#
loop_
_entity.id
_entity.type
_entity.pdbx_description
1 polymer ?
#
loop_
_entity_poly.entity_id
_entity_poly.type
_entity_poly.pdbx_seq_one_letter_code
_entity_poly.pdbx_strand_id
1 'polypeptide(L)'
;MFASALASLLVPVALTATTTLDAVAQDPPIRVSLNKDGHYVRGDNARVEVRADRDGYLLVLHADPEGRVRVLLPIDPNDDNFVRAGKT
;
A
#
# COMPACT_ATOMS: atom_id res chain seq x y z
N MET A 1 -22.29 59.38 -38.16
CA MET A 1 -21.22 59.74 -37.21
C MET A 1 -21.82 59.60 -35.81
N PHE A 2 -21.52 58.64 -34.93
CA PHE A 2 -20.46 57.63 -34.83
C PHE A 2 -21.05 56.36 -34.18
N ALA A 3 -20.32 55.26 -34.37
CA ALA A 3 -20.70 53.87 -34.19
C ALA A 3 -21.03 53.42 -32.75
N SER A 4 -22.00 52.51 -32.66
CA SER A 4 -22.19 51.57 -31.55
C SER A 4 -20.98 50.64 -31.42
N ALA A 5 -20.47 50.46 -30.20
CA ALA A 5 -19.51 49.40 -29.89
C ALA A 5 -20.13 48.43 -28.87
N LEU A 6 -20.60 47.28 -29.37
CA LEU A 6 -20.97 46.11 -28.58
C LEU A 6 -19.68 45.41 -28.12
N ALA A 7 -19.35 45.54 -26.84
CA ALA A 7 -18.27 44.78 -26.23
C ALA A 7 -18.74 43.33 -26.00
N SER A 8 -18.26 42.40 -26.84
CA SER A 8 -18.42 40.96 -26.63
C SER A 8 -17.37 40.47 -25.63
N LEU A 9 -17.83 39.90 -24.51
CA LEU A 9 -16.99 39.29 -23.49
C LEU A 9 -16.78 37.81 -23.84
N LEU A 10 -15.54 37.44 -24.18
CA LEU A 10 -15.12 36.03 -24.32
C LEU A 10 -15.05 35.39 -22.93
N VAL A 11 -15.75 34.27 -22.74
CA VAL A 11 -15.60 33.40 -21.57
C VAL A 11 -14.63 32.27 -21.94
N PRO A 12 -13.49 32.10 -21.25
CA PRO A 12 -12.64 30.94 -21.48
C PRO A 12 -13.27 29.72 -20.77
N VAL A 13 -13.68 28.73 -21.56
CA VAL A 13 -14.06 27.40 -21.04
C VAL A 13 -12.78 26.67 -20.67
N ALA A 14 -12.47 26.61 -19.37
CA ALA A 14 -11.41 25.76 -18.86
C ALA A 14 -11.87 24.30 -18.92
N LEU A 15 -11.30 23.52 -19.84
CA LEU A 15 -11.53 22.09 -19.93
C LEU A 15 -10.76 21.39 -18.79
N THR A 16 -11.40 21.23 -17.63
CA THR A 16 -10.85 20.41 -16.56
C THR A 16 -10.97 18.94 -16.97
N ALA A 17 -9.87 18.35 -17.43
CA ALA A 17 -9.77 16.91 -17.60
C ALA A 17 -9.81 16.25 -16.22
N THR A 18 -10.98 15.79 -15.79
CA THR A 18 -11.10 14.90 -14.64
C THR A 18 -10.50 13.56 -15.02
N THR A 19 -9.26 13.32 -14.61
CA THR A 19 -8.68 11.98 -14.60
C THR A 19 -9.43 11.20 -13.54
N THR A 20 -10.45 10.44 -13.96
CA THR A 20 -11.03 9.40 -13.12
C THR A 20 -9.94 8.37 -12.91
N LEU A 21 -9.28 8.40 -11.75
CA LEU A 21 -8.50 7.28 -11.24
C LEU A 21 -9.48 6.15 -10.95
N ASP A 22 -10.01 5.53 -12.00
CA ASP A 22 -10.70 4.25 -11.92
C ASP A 22 -9.62 3.17 -11.80
N ALA A 23 -8.81 3.30 -10.76
CA ALA A 23 -8.11 2.17 -10.19
C ALA A 23 -9.21 1.31 -9.57
N VAL A 24 -9.85 0.46 -10.39
CA VAL A 24 -10.42 -0.79 -9.89
C VAL A 24 -9.35 -1.33 -8.97
N ALA A 25 -9.57 -1.25 -7.66
CA ALA A 25 -8.56 -1.52 -6.64
C ALA A 25 -7.98 -2.90 -6.93
N GLN A 26 -6.87 -2.95 -7.66
CA GLN A 26 -6.22 -4.20 -8.00
C GLN A 26 -5.74 -4.75 -6.68
N ASP A 27 -6.07 -6.02 -6.41
CA ASP A 27 -5.60 -6.69 -5.20
C ASP A 27 -4.06 -6.55 -5.16
N PRO A 28 -3.48 -5.91 -4.14
CA PRO A 28 -2.04 -5.70 -4.11
C PRO A 28 -1.31 -7.05 -4.18
N PRO A 29 -0.20 -7.12 -4.94
CA PRO A 29 0.52 -8.38 -5.16
C PRO A 29 1.06 -9.01 -3.87
N ILE A 30 1.25 -8.19 -2.83
CA ILE A 30 1.58 -8.62 -1.47
C ILE A 30 0.62 -7.92 -0.52
N ARG A 31 -0.09 -8.70 0.29
CA ARG A 31 -0.96 -8.22 1.36
C ARG A 31 -0.43 -8.70 2.69
N VAL A 32 -0.27 -7.77 3.61
CA VAL A 32 0.12 -8.05 4.99
C VAL A 32 -0.99 -7.56 5.91
N SER A 33 -1.53 -8.46 6.73
CA SER A 33 -2.51 -8.12 7.76
C SER A 33 -1.97 -8.45 9.15
N LEU A 34 -2.32 -7.59 10.10
CA LEU A 34 -2.02 -7.75 11.50
C LEU A 34 -3.32 -8.02 12.24
N ASN A 35 -3.30 -8.96 13.20
CA ASN A 35 -4.41 -9.05 14.13
C ASN A 35 -4.51 -7.75 14.96
N LYS A 36 -5.70 -7.47 15.52
CA LYS A 36 -5.93 -6.28 16.37
C LYS A 36 -5.60 -4.94 15.68
N ASP A 37 -5.67 -4.89 14.36
CA ASP A 37 -5.41 -3.70 13.55
C ASP A 37 -4.02 -3.07 13.80
N GLY A 38 -3.06 -3.87 14.25
CA GLY A 38 -1.69 -3.39 14.56
C GLY A 38 -1.55 -2.68 15.91
N HIS A 39 -2.60 -2.64 16.73
CA HIS A 39 -2.55 -2.05 18.07
C HIS A 39 -2.23 -3.10 19.12
N TYR A 40 -1.07 -2.96 19.75
CA TYR A 40 -0.57 -3.93 20.72
C TYR A 40 -0.09 -3.26 21.99
N VAL A 41 -0.30 -3.93 23.12
CA VAL A 41 0.36 -3.63 24.39
C VAL A 41 1.39 -4.71 24.72
N ARG A 42 2.28 -4.42 25.67
CA ARG A 42 3.32 -5.37 26.08
C ARG A 42 2.69 -6.68 26.56
N GLY A 43 3.18 -7.79 26.02
CA GLY A 43 2.67 -9.15 26.32
C GLY A 43 1.61 -9.64 25.33
N ASP A 44 1.15 -8.80 24.41
CA ASP A 44 0.23 -9.24 23.37
C ASP A 44 0.88 -10.21 22.38
N ASN A 45 0.09 -11.20 21.96
CA ASN A 45 0.44 -12.08 20.85
C ASN A 45 0.03 -11.41 19.53
N ALA A 46 1.03 -10.98 18.76
CA ALA A 46 0.84 -10.53 17.39
C ALA A 46 0.76 -11.73 16.44
N ARG A 47 -0.12 -11.62 15.44
CA ARG A 47 -0.23 -12.54 14.30
C ARG A 47 -0.11 -11.71 13.03
N VAL A 48 0.85 -12.09 12.20
CA VAL A 48 1.05 -11.53 10.87
C VAL A 48 0.55 -12.57 9.88
N GLU A 49 -0.37 -12.16 9.01
CA GLU A 49 -0.81 -12.96 7.86
C GLU A 49 -0.25 -12.30 6.60
N VAL A 50 0.38 -13.11 5.74
CA VAL A 50 0.99 -12.64 4.51
C VAL A 50 0.40 -13.43 3.35
N ARG A 51 -0.14 -12.72 2.36
CA ARG A 51 -0.60 -13.30 1.10
C ARG A 51 0.23 -12.72 -0.03
N ALA A 52 0.77 -13.59 -0.87
CA ALA A 52 1.49 -13.22 -2.08
C ALA A 52 0.76 -13.74 -3.32
N ASP A 53 0.77 -12.98 -4.41
CA ASP A 53 0.24 -13.37 -5.72
C ASP A 53 1.21 -14.28 -6.50
N ARG A 54 2.47 -14.33 -6.07
CA ARG A 54 3.56 -15.09 -6.67
C ARG A 54 4.36 -15.82 -5.61
N ASP A 55 4.99 -16.91 -6.04
CA ASP A 55 5.94 -17.66 -5.24
C ASP A 55 7.16 -16.79 -4.88
N GLY A 56 7.71 -16.97 -3.67
CA GLY A 56 8.84 -16.17 -3.20
C GLY A 56 9.36 -16.63 -1.85
N TYR A 57 10.21 -15.82 -1.23
CA TYR A 57 10.72 -16.07 0.13
C TYR A 57 10.28 -14.93 1.05
N LEU A 58 9.94 -15.26 2.30
CA LEU A 58 9.52 -14.28 3.31
C LEU A 58 10.58 -14.13 4.40
N LEU A 59 11.04 -12.90 4.61
CA LEU A 59 11.89 -12.54 5.74
C LEU A 59 11.13 -11.56 6.63
N VAL A 60 11.00 -11.87 7.93
CA VAL A 60 10.37 -10.96 8.89
C VAL A 60 11.45 -10.37 9.78
N LEU A 61 11.48 -9.04 9.83
CA LEU A 61 12.44 -8.28 10.63
C LEU A 61 11.70 -7.51 11.72
N HIS A 62 12.29 -7.45 12.90
CA HIS A 62 11.88 -6.56 13.97
C HIS A 62 12.94 -5.48 14.15
N ALA A 63 12.59 -4.25 13.81
CA ALA A 63 13.35 -3.06 14.16
C ALA A 63 12.76 -2.47 15.46
N ASP A 64 13.60 -2.27 16.47
CA ASP A 64 13.18 -1.59 17.69
C ASP A 64 13.43 -0.07 17.63
N PRO A 65 12.85 0.72 18.57
CA PRO A 65 13.02 2.17 18.59
C PRO A 65 14.47 2.65 18.80
N GLU A 66 15.35 1.79 19.32
CA GLU A 66 16.78 2.08 19.45
C GLU A 66 17.57 1.77 18.16
N GLY A 67 16.89 1.31 17.12
CA GLY A 67 17.48 1.00 15.81
C GLY A 67 18.11 -0.39 15.71
N ARG A 68 17.92 -1.27 16.70
CA ARG A 68 18.40 -2.65 16.58
C ARG A 68 17.44 -3.45 15.70
N VAL A 69 18.01 -4.22 14.79
CA VAL A 69 17.27 -5.11 13.88
C VAL A 69 17.57 -6.55 14.24
N ARG A 70 16.52 -7.38 14.32
CA ARG A 70 16.63 -8.84 14.47
C ARG A 70 15.68 -9.56 13.52
N VAL A 71 16.06 -10.76 13.10
CA VAL A 71 15.22 -11.64 12.30
C VAL A 71 14.20 -12.34 13.21
N LEU A 72 12.94 -12.33 12.81
CA LEU A 72 11.84 -13.08 13.44
C LEU A 72 11.45 -14.32 12.64
N LEU A 73 11.62 -14.28 11.30
CA LEU A 73 11.38 -15.42 10.43
C LEU A 73 12.39 -15.38 9.26
N PRO A 74 13.08 -16.50 8.97
CA PRO A 74 13.15 -17.70 9.81
C PRO A 74 14.07 -17.49 11.03
N ILE A 75 13.81 -18.16 12.14
CA ILE A 75 14.67 -18.06 13.35
C ILE A 75 15.99 -18.83 13.11
N ASP A 76 15.90 -20.02 12.52
CA ASP A 76 17.07 -20.74 12.02
C ASP A 76 17.29 -20.35 10.53
N PRO A 77 18.48 -19.89 10.15
CA PRO A 77 18.76 -19.52 8.75
C PRO A 77 18.68 -20.69 7.77
N ASN A 78 18.65 -21.94 8.23
CA ASN A 78 18.51 -23.13 7.39
C ASN A 78 17.04 -23.57 7.21
N ASP A 79 16.11 -22.98 7.95
CA ASP A 79 14.69 -23.29 7.79
C ASP A 79 14.14 -22.74 6.47
N ASP A 80 13.20 -23.48 5.86
CA ASP A 80 12.51 -23.04 4.66
C ASP A 80 11.57 -21.87 4.97
N ASN A 81 11.75 -20.75 4.27
CA ASN A 81 10.89 -19.57 4.35
C ASN A 81 10.21 -19.26 3.00
N PHE A 82 10.10 -20.27 2.12
CA PHE A 82 9.42 -20.16 0.84
C PHE A 82 7.90 -20.03 1.03
N VAL A 83 7.33 -19.01 0.43
CA VAL A 83 5.89 -18.76 0.35
C VAL A 83 5.38 -19.09 -1.04
N ARG A 84 4.21 -19.73 -1.10
CA ARG A 84 3.53 -20.08 -2.35
C ARG A 84 2.43 -19.08 -2.65
N ALA A 85 2.30 -18.75 -3.93
CA ALA A 85 1.23 -17.91 -4.45
C ALA A 85 -0.14 -18.40 -3.95
N GLY A 86 -0.97 -17.45 -3.50
CA GLY A 86 -2.36 -17.70 -3.11
C GLY A 86 -2.55 -18.45 -1.78
N LYS A 87 -1.49 -18.74 -1.03
CA LYS A 87 -1.54 -19.29 0.34
C LYS A 87 -1.32 -18.19 1.39
N THR A 88 -1.75 -18.48 2.61
CA THR A 88 -1.63 -17.62 3.80
C THR A 88 -1.15 -18.43 4.99
#